data_AF-F6IUN0-F1
#
_entry.id   AF-F6IUN0-F1
#
_cell.length_a   1.000
_cell.length_b   1.000
_cell.length_c   1.000
_cell.angle_alpha   90.00
_cell.angle_beta   90.00
_cell.angle_gamma   90.00
#
_symmetry.space_group_name_H-M   'P 1'
#
loop_
_entity.id
_entity.type
_entity.pdbx_description
1 polymer ?
#
loop_
_entity_poly.entity_id
_entity_poly.type
_entity_poly.pdbx_seq_one_letter_code
_entity_poly.pdbx_strand_id
1 'polypeptide(L)'
;MKRQTFNKIIKTLAILAVLAIMVIFIGHNYINTIEKRREVVQIPKDTKQTLFFYRDDCSDCQSIFHQIYWHNAINHNIVLINMNQPQNRHYIQKYQLTSVPTLIHGKQQYSGTNQQRIKQIVGD
;
A
#
# COMPACT_ATOMS: atom_id res chain seq x y z
N MET A 1 36.42 23.67 14.76
CA MET A 1 36.22 23.09 13.39
C MET A 1 36.46 24.18 12.35
N LYS A 2 37.28 23.96 11.30
CA LYS A 2 37.59 25.01 10.30
C LYS A 2 36.34 25.40 9.51
N ARG A 3 36.10 26.71 9.29
CA ARG A 3 34.93 27.26 8.58
C ARG A 3 34.70 26.63 7.19
N GLN A 4 35.78 26.30 6.49
CA GLN A 4 35.71 25.60 5.20
C GLN A 4 35.17 24.17 5.32
N THR A 5 35.55 23.43 6.35
CA THR A 5 35.05 22.05 6.59
C THR A 5 33.57 22.08 6.95
N PHE A 6 33.15 23.05 7.76
CA PHE A 6 31.75 23.25 8.12
C PHE A 6 30.86 23.57 6.89
N ASN A 7 31.30 24.48 6.02
CA ASN A 7 30.56 24.82 4.79
C ASN A 7 30.44 23.64 3.82
N LYS A 8 31.47 22.78 3.75
CA LYS A 8 31.42 21.54 2.95
C LYS A 8 30.39 20.55 3.52
N ILE A 9 30.38 20.34 4.83
CA ILE A 9 29.40 19.46 5.50
C ILE A 9 27.98 19.95 5.26
N ILE A 10 27.70 21.26 5.42
CA ILE A 10 26.37 21.83 5.17
C ILE A 10 25.93 21.59 3.71
N LYS A 11 26.81 21.83 2.73
CA LYS A 11 26.50 21.58 1.32
C LYS A 11 26.17 20.11 1.07
N THR A 12 26.97 19.19 1.62
CA THR A 12 26.70 17.75 1.49
C THR A 12 25.36 17.37 2.11
N LEU A 13 25.05 17.86 3.31
CA LEU A 13 23.76 17.59 3.97
C LEU A 13 22.58 18.18 3.17
N ALA A 14 22.73 19.38 2.61
CA ALA A 14 21.72 19.98 1.76
C ALA A 14 21.45 19.16 0.49
N ILE A 15 22.51 18.65 -0.16
CA ILE A 15 22.36 17.77 -1.34
C ILE A 15 21.64 16.47 -0.95
N LEU A 16 22.03 15.84 0.15
CA LEU A 16 21.38 14.61 0.64
C LEU A 16 19.91 14.84 0.97
N ALA A 17 19.57 15.98 1.57
CA ALA A 17 18.18 16.34 1.86
C ALA A 17 17.35 16.50 0.58
N VAL A 18 17.88 17.18 -0.44
CA VAL A 18 17.20 17.33 -1.74
C VAL A 18 16.98 15.97 -2.41
N LEU A 19 17.98 15.10 -2.40
CA LEU A 19 17.87 13.74 -2.95
C LEU A 19 16.79 12.94 -2.20
N ALA A 20 16.76 13.00 -0.87
CA ALA A 20 15.74 12.32 -0.08
C ALA A 20 14.32 12.79 -0.41
N ILE A 21 14.11 14.10 -0.54
CA ILE A 21 12.81 14.68 -0.92
C ILE A 21 12.40 14.20 -2.32
N MET A 22 13.34 14.17 -3.27
CA MET A 22 13.07 13.69 -4.63
C MET A 22 12.64 12.22 -4.64
N VAL A 23 13.30 11.36 -3.86
CA VAL A 23 12.93 9.94 -3.73
C VAL A 23 11.53 9.79 -3.15
N ILE A 24 11.19 10.55 -2.09
CA ILE A 24 9.84 10.52 -1.49
C ILE A 24 8.79 10.95 -2.51
N PHE A 25 9.03 12.02 -3.24
CA PHE A 25 8.09 12.53 -4.24
C PHE A 25 7.87 11.54 -5.39
N ILE A 26 8.95 10.98 -5.95
CA ILE A 26 8.86 9.97 -7.01
C ILE A 26 8.12 8.72 -6.50
N GLY A 27 8.47 8.25 -5.29
CA GLY A 27 7.81 7.11 -4.66
C GLY A 27 6.31 7.32 -4.50
N HIS A 28 5.88 8.48 -3.99
CA HIS A 28 4.46 8.78 -3.83
C HIS A 28 3.70 8.76 -5.17
N ASN A 29 4.25 9.38 -6.21
CA ASN A 29 3.63 9.37 -7.54
C ASN A 29 3.60 7.98 -8.19
N TYR A 30 4.66 7.19 -7.98
CA TYR A 30 4.70 5.81 -8.45
C TYR A 30 3.60 4.97 -7.80
N ILE A 31 3.42 5.06 -6.47
CA ILE A 31 2.37 4.33 -5.75
C ILE A 31 0.97 4.74 -6.22
N ASN A 32 0.72 6.03 -6.43
CA ASN A 32 -0.54 6.52 -7.01
C ASN A 32 -0.81 5.93 -8.41
N THR A 33 0.23 5.63 -9.17
CA THR A 33 0.12 4.96 -10.48
C THR A 33 -0.19 3.48 -10.30
N ILE A 34 0.43 2.81 -9.32
CA ILE A 34 0.16 1.41 -8.99
C ILE A 34 -1.26 1.21 -8.51
N GLU A 35 -1.78 2.09 -7.65
CA GLU A 35 -3.16 2.03 -7.16
C GLU A 35 -4.19 1.97 -8.30
N LYS A 36 -3.94 2.71 -9.38
CA LYS A 36 -4.84 2.76 -10.55
C LYS A 36 -4.70 1.56 -11.48
N ARG A 37 -3.77 0.63 -11.23
CA ARG A 37 -3.66 -0.59 -12.03
C ARG A 37 -4.84 -1.51 -11.75
N ARG A 38 -5.48 -1.93 -12.83
CA ARG A 38 -6.67 -2.81 -12.81
C ARG A 38 -6.30 -4.18 -13.34
N GLU A 39 -5.27 -4.78 -12.76
CA GLU A 39 -4.82 -6.11 -13.14
C GLU A 39 -5.83 -7.18 -12.71
N VAL A 40 -5.95 -8.23 -13.51
CA VAL A 40 -6.74 -9.40 -13.15
C VAL A 40 -5.92 -10.23 -12.19
N VAL A 41 -6.43 -10.39 -10.97
CA VAL A 41 -5.74 -11.13 -9.92
C VAL A 41 -6.36 -12.51 -9.79
N GLN A 42 -5.52 -13.54 -9.82
CA GLN A 42 -5.91 -14.90 -9.48
C GLN A 42 -5.37 -15.24 -8.10
N ILE A 43 -6.27 -15.48 -7.14
CA ILE A 43 -5.91 -15.84 -5.77
C ILE A 43 -5.82 -17.38 -5.67
N PRO A 44 -4.64 -17.96 -5.37
CA PRO A 44 -4.49 -19.39 -5.12
C PRO A 44 -5.39 -19.86 -3.97
N LYS A 45 -5.92 -21.09 -4.06
CA LYS A 45 -6.88 -21.63 -3.07
C LYS A 45 -6.30 -21.70 -1.65
N ASP A 46 -5.00 -21.90 -1.53
CA ASP A 46 -4.23 -22.14 -0.32
C ASP A 46 -3.35 -20.94 0.08
N THR A 47 -3.62 -19.75 -0.49
CA THR A 47 -2.83 -18.56 -0.14
C THR A 47 -2.92 -18.26 1.37
N LYS A 48 -1.75 -17.97 1.95
CA LYS A 48 -1.62 -17.47 3.32
C LYS A 48 -1.43 -15.96 3.38
N GLN A 49 -1.40 -15.30 2.23
CA GLN A 49 -1.25 -13.85 2.13
C GLN A 49 -2.54 -13.15 2.54
N THR A 50 -2.40 -11.95 3.09
CA THR A 50 -3.52 -11.06 3.35
C THR A 50 -4.08 -10.56 2.01
N LEU A 51 -5.39 -10.62 1.84
CA LEU A 51 -6.08 -10.11 0.67
C LEU A 51 -6.53 -8.70 0.97
N PHE A 52 -6.14 -7.73 0.14
CA PHE A 52 -6.60 -6.36 0.25
C PHE A 52 -7.48 -6.00 -0.95
N PHE A 53 -8.79 -5.93 -0.71
CA PHE A 53 -9.78 -5.51 -1.69
C PHE A 53 -10.00 -4.01 -1.60
N TYR A 54 -9.76 -3.30 -2.68
CA TYR A 54 -9.81 -1.84 -2.73
C TYR A 54 -10.41 -1.33 -4.05
N ARG A 55 -10.66 -0.04 -4.13
CA ARG A 55 -11.04 0.66 -5.36
C ARG A 55 -10.18 1.92 -5.52
N ASP A 56 -9.83 2.24 -6.75
CA ASP A 56 -9.04 3.43 -7.10
C ASP A 56 -9.86 4.73 -7.10
N ASP A 57 -11.18 4.63 -7.04
CA ASP A 57 -12.15 5.73 -6.95
C ASP A 57 -12.84 5.82 -5.57
N CYS A 58 -12.15 5.36 -4.52
CA CYS A 58 -12.64 5.27 -3.15
C CYS A 58 -11.69 6.05 -2.21
N SER A 59 -12.18 7.11 -1.56
CA SER A 59 -11.37 7.97 -0.67
C SER A 59 -10.76 7.20 0.50
N ASP A 60 -11.54 6.32 1.12
CA ASP A 60 -11.10 5.51 2.24
C ASP A 60 -10.00 4.54 1.80
N CYS A 61 -10.11 3.98 0.60
CA CYS A 61 -9.12 3.10 -0.01
C CYS A 61 -7.82 3.85 -0.28
N GLN A 62 -7.91 5.01 -0.93
CA GLN A 62 -6.77 5.91 -1.21
C GLN A 62 -6.03 6.31 0.07
N SER A 63 -6.77 6.57 1.15
CA SER A 63 -6.19 7.01 2.43
C SER A 63 -5.27 5.98 3.10
N ILE A 64 -5.47 4.68 2.83
CA ILE A 64 -4.69 3.59 3.42
C ILE A 64 -3.80 2.85 2.41
N PHE A 65 -3.97 3.08 1.11
CA PHE A 65 -3.28 2.34 0.05
C PHE A 65 -1.76 2.44 0.17
N HIS A 66 -1.22 3.64 0.40
CA HIS A 66 0.23 3.85 0.48
C HIS A 66 0.88 3.05 1.60
N GLN A 67 0.24 3.01 2.77
CA GLN A 67 0.73 2.24 3.90
C GLN A 67 0.72 0.74 3.59
N ILE A 68 -0.39 0.24 3.03
CA ILE A 68 -0.52 -1.18 2.65
C ILE A 68 0.49 -1.55 1.57
N TYR A 69 0.70 -0.66 0.59
CA TYR A 69 1.66 -0.87 -0.48
C TYR A 69 3.09 -0.96 0.06
N TRP A 70 3.51 -0.01 0.91
CA TRP A 70 4.85 -0.04 1.51
C TRP A 70 5.07 -1.26 2.39
N HIS A 71 4.06 -1.64 3.19
CA HIS A 71 4.09 -2.88 3.97
C HIS A 71 4.33 -4.08 3.06
N ASN A 72 3.58 -4.18 1.97
CA ASN A 72 3.70 -5.28 1.03
C ASN A 72 5.01 -5.27 0.25
N ALA A 73 5.54 -4.09 -0.10
CA ALA A 73 6.82 -3.97 -0.79
C ALA A 73 7.99 -4.48 0.06
N ILE A 74 7.85 -4.44 1.39
CA ILE A 74 8.82 -4.98 2.34
C ILE A 74 8.54 -6.47 2.61
N ASN A 75 7.30 -6.80 2.98
CA ASN A 75 6.94 -8.11 3.55
C ASN A 75 6.43 -9.13 2.53
N HIS A 76 6.05 -8.70 1.32
CA HIS A 76 5.56 -9.56 0.23
C HIS A 76 4.38 -10.47 0.64
N ASN A 77 3.55 -10.01 1.57
CA ASN A 77 2.53 -10.81 2.23
C ASN A 77 1.09 -10.33 1.95
N ILE A 78 0.90 -9.37 1.05
CA ILE A 78 -0.41 -8.83 0.68
C ILE A 78 -0.66 -8.98 -0.83
N VAL A 79 -1.83 -9.51 -1.17
CA VAL A 79 -2.36 -9.47 -2.53
C VAL A 79 -3.22 -8.21 -2.67
N LEU A 80 -2.86 -7.33 -3.60
CA LEU A 80 -3.61 -6.09 -3.88
C LEU A 80 -4.66 -6.38 -4.97
N ILE A 81 -5.95 -6.30 -4.64
CA ILE A 81 -7.05 -6.61 -5.57
C ILE A 81 -7.91 -5.37 -5.80
N ASN A 82 -7.72 -4.75 -6.97
CA ASN A 82 -8.53 -3.62 -7.39
C ASN A 82 -9.92 -4.10 -7.89
N MET A 83 -10.99 -3.68 -7.24
CA MET A 83 -12.38 -4.04 -7.53
C MET A 83 -13.03 -3.18 -8.63
N ASN A 84 -12.33 -2.14 -9.11
CA ASN A 84 -12.69 -1.45 -10.35
C ASN A 84 -12.42 -2.32 -11.58
N GLN A 85 -11.56 -3.34 -11.50
CA GLN A 85 -11.41 -4.38 -12.52
C GLN A 85 -12.62 -5.34 -12.46
N PRO A 86 -13.52 -5.36 -13.47
CA PRO A 86 -14.71 -6.21 -13.45
C PRO A 86 -14.43 -7.69 -13.25
N GLN A 87 -13.32 -8.20 -13.78
CA GLN A 87 -12.93 -9.60 -13.64
C GLN A 87 -12.61 -9.99 -12.20
N ASN A 88 -12.22 -9.04 -11.32
CA ASN A 88 -12.00 -9.31 -9.89
C ASN A 88 -13.31 -9.33 -9.08
N ARG A 89 -14.45 -8.87 -9.64
CA ARG A 89 -15.72 -8.75 -8.89
C ARG A 89 -16.37 -10.08 -8.52
N HIS A 90 -15.97 -11.19 -9.13
CA HIS A 90 -16.37 -12.52 -8.67
C HIS A 90 -15.98 -12.79 -7.21
N TYR A 91 -14.98 -12.07 -6.68
CA TYR A 91 -14.58 -12.13 -5.28
C TYR A 91 -15.61 -11.57 -4.29
N ILE A 92 -16.56 -10.75 -4.74
CA ILE A 92 -17.65 -10.24 -3.89
C ILE A 92 -18.44 -11.40 -3.29
N GLN A 93 -18.87 -12.34 -4.14
CA GLN A 93 -19.61 -13.52 -3.69
C GLN A 93 -18.70 -14.51 -2.95
N LYS A 94 -17.49 -14.75 -3.47
CA LYS A 94 -16.55 -15.72 -2.89
C LYS A 94 -16.15 -15.39 -1.44
N TYR A 95 -15.94 -14.11 -1.14
CA TYR A 95 -15.48 -13.64 0.17
C TYR A 95 -16.55 -12.83 0.94
N GLN A 96 -17.80 -12.83 0.46
CA GLN A 96 -18.92 -12.11 1.09
C GLN A 96 -18.58 -10.64 1.37
N LEU A 97 -17.96 -9.96 0.38
CA LEU A 97 -17.54 -8.58 0.52
C LEU A 97 -18.77 -7.65 0.53
N THR A 98 -18.90 -6.83 1.55
CA THR A 98 -19.97 -5.83 1.66
C THR A 98 -19.50 -4.40 1.35
N SER A 99 -18.21 -4.13 1.49
CA SER A 99 -17.61 -2.81 1.25
C SER A 99 -16.12 -2.90 0.89
N VAL A 100 -15.55 -1.80 0.45
CA VAL A 100 -14.10 -1.57 0.34
C VAL A 100 -13.76 -0.29 1.13
N PRO A 101 -12.54 -0.15 1.70
CA PRO A 101 -11.48 -1.15 1.73
C PRO A 101 -11.80 -2.34 2.64
N THR A 102 -11.38 -3.55 2.25
CA THR A 102 -11.52 -4.76 3.08
C THR A 102 -10.23 -5.57 3.07
N LEU A 103 -9.75 -5.97 4.24
CA LEU A 103 -8.64 -6.90 4.44
C LEU A 103 -9.15 -8.26 4.91
N ILE A 104 -8.59 -9.34 4.35
CA ILE A 104 -8.87 -10.71 4.78
C ILE A 104 -7.57 -11.45 5.02
N HIS A 105 -7.39 -12.00 6.22
CA HIS A 105 -6.28 -12.87 6.57
C HIS A 105 -6.81 -14.12 7.29
N GLY A 106 -6.75 -15.27 6.62
CA GLY A 106 -7.35 -16.51 7.13
C GLY A 106 -8.85 -16.35 7.38
N LYS A 107 -9.27 -16.42 8.66
CA LYS A 107 -10.67 -16.21 9.09
C LYS A 107 -10.99 -14.77 9.51
N GLN A 108 -9.98 -13.91 9.61
CA GLN A 108 -10.17 -12.52 10.00
C GLN A 108 -10.53 -11.70 8.77
N GLN A 109 -11.59 -10.90 8.90
CA GLN A 109 -12.04 -9.96 7.89
C GLN A 109 -12.29 -8.62 8.56
N TYR A 110 -11.83 -7.54 7.94
CA TYR A 110 -11.99 -6.19 8.46
C TYR A 110 -12.20 -5.21 7.31
N SER A 111 -13.25 -4.41 7.43
CA SER A 111 -13.60 -3.37 6.48
C SER A 111 -13.48 -2.00 7.16
N GLY A 112 -12.73 -1.08 6.56
CA GLY A 112 -12.51 0.27 7.09
C GLY A 112 -11.03 0.67 7.18
N THR A 113 -10.77 1.81 7.82
CA THR A 113 -9.48 2.53 7.74
C THR A 113 -8.72 2.65 9.08
N ASN A 114 -9.25 2.08 10.18
CA ASN A 114 -8.56 2.06 11.47
C ASN A 114 -7.18 1.40 11.38
N GLN A 115 -6.15 2.18 11.67
CA GLN A 115 -4.76 1.78 11.48
C GLN A 115 -4.28 0.66 12.40
N GLN A 116 -4.77 0.63 13.64
CA GLN A 116 -4.39 -0.43 14.59
C GLN A 116 -4.97 -1.77 14.15
N ARG A 117 -6.21 -1.78 13.65
CA ARG A 117 -6.84 -3.00 13.09
C ARG A 117 -6.13 -3.48 11.83
N ILE A 118 -5.73 -2.56 10.94
CA ILE A 118 -4.97 -2.92 9.74
C ILE A 118 -3.66 -3.61 10.13
N LYS A 119 -2.86 -3.00 11.02
CA LYS A 119 -1.59 -3.57 11.50
C LYS A 119 -1.73 -4.97 12.09
N GLN A 120 -2.75 -5.16 12.94
CA GLN A 120 -3.07 -6.47 13.51
C GLN A 120 -3.31 -7.55 12.45
N ILE A 121 -3.91 -7.18 11.31
CA ILE A 121 -4.28 -8.12 10.24
C ILE A 121 -3.13 -8.34 9.25
N VAL A 122 -2.34 -7.30 8.96
CA VAL A 122 -1.21 -7.41 8.01
C VAL A 122 0.05 -7.98 8.64
N GLY A 123 0.09 -8.12 9.97
CA GLY A 123 1.21 -8.70 10.71
C GLY A 123 2.37 -7.72 10.90
N ASP A 124 2.03 -6.51 11.37
CA ASP A 124 2.97 -5.46 11.82
C ASP A 124 3.20 -5.51 13.33
#